data_AF-A0A2R6J9K4-F1
#
_entry.id   AF-A0A2R6J9K4-F1
#
_cell.length_a   1.000
_cell.length_b   1.000
_cell.length_c   1.000
_cell.angle_alpha   90.00
_cell.angle_beta   90.00
_cell.angle_gamma   90.00
#
_symmetry.space_group_name_H-M   'P 1'
#
loop_
_entity.id
_entity.type
_entity.pdbx_description
1 polymer ?
#
loop_
_entity_poly.entity_id
_entity_poly.type
_entity_poly.pdbx_seq_one_letter_code
_entity_poly.pdbx_strand_id
1 'polypeptide(L)'
;MTPRVSRRRLLRATGGAASVVGIARFGSVAATATRTADIYLGGATGAWAGRQPAAIADTDNPTLTLEEGGEYVIAWENVDAAPHNVVIENDAGDNLVESPLVSEKGRIQLVEFTATDEMTTYYCQVHPGSMEGSVEIVPPDSSEAIPTGGNVDVPDQSTPTATPTPTASPTPTATPTPTAASTPTATPTPTPASGGGATEETSGSGAGFGVVAAAAGLAGAIAGLARRRSE
;
A
#
# COMPACT_ATOMS: atom_id res chain seq x y z
N MET A 1 37.10 52.13 -13.53
CA MET A 1 36.12 53.22 -13.30
C MET A 1 34.83 52.89 -14.04
N THR A 2 33.71 53.05 -13.34
CA THR A 2 32.28 52.78 -13.62
C THR A 2 31.70 53.50 -14.87
N PRO A 3 30.50 53.15 -15.42
CA PRO A 3 29.27 52.88 -14.64
C PRO A 3 28.34 51.73 -15.06
N ARG A 4 27.72 51.13 -14.03
CA ARG A 4 26.51 50.31 -14.09
C ARG A 4 25.31 51.20 -14.42
N VAL A 5 24.54 50.86 -15.45
CA VAL A 5 23.29 51.55 -15.77
C VAL A 5 22.14 50.90 -14.98
N SER A 6 21.81 51.52 -13.85
CA SER A 6 20.57 51.27 -13.10
C SER A 6 19.42 51.98 -13.79
N ARG A 7 18.35 51.26 -14.15
CA ARG A 7 17.09 51.87 -14.60
C ARG A 7 15.96 51.42 -13.71
N ARG A 8 15.81 52.14 -12.59
CA ARG A 8 14.58 52.22 -11.80
C ARG A 8 13.49 52.79 -12.71
N ARG A 9 12.51 51.98 -13.10
CA ARG A 9 11.33 52.46 -13.82
C ARG A 9 10.17 52.60 -12.84
N LEU A 10 9.86 53.87 -12.62
CA LEU A 10 8.78 54.45 -11.85
C LEU A 10 7.40 53.83 -12.18
N LEU A 11 6.64 53.48 -11.15
CA LEU A 11 5.22 53.18 -11.23
C LEU A 11 4.45 54.38 -11.80
N ARG A 12 3.53 54.11 -12.73
CA ARG A 12 2.40 55.00 -13.05
C ARG A 12 1.13 54.17 -12.99
N ALA A 13 0.38 54.34 -11.90
CA ALA A 13 -1.01 53.93 -11.78
C ALA A 13 -1.88 55.11 -12.22
N THR A 14 -2.74 54.89 -13.21
CA THR A 14 -3.92 55.73 -13.47
C THR A 14 -5.03 54.79 -13.89
N GLY A 15 -6.10 54.79 -13.10
CA GLY A 15 -7.26 53.94 -13.30
C GLY A 15 -8.10 54.33 -14.51
N GLY A 16 -8.93 53.37 -14.93
CA GLY A 16 -10.01 53.56 -15.88
C GLY A 16 -10.92 52.35 -15.78
N ALA A 17 -12.07 52.52 -15.12
CA ALA A 17 -13.15 51.54 -15.13
C ALA A 17 -13.90 51.65 -16.46
N ALA A 18 -13.95 50.55 -17.22
CA ALA A 18 -14.90 50.37 -18.31
C ALA A 18 -15.31 48.89 -18.33
N SER A 19 -16.54 48.66 -17.89
CA SER A 19 -17.25 47.39 -17.94
C SER A 19 -17.60 47.04 -19.38
N VAL A 20 -17.07 45.91 -19.88
CA VAL A 20 -17.62 45.20 -21.04
C VAL A 20 -17.75 43.73 -20.66
N VAL A 21 -18.98 43.23 -20.72
CA VAL A 21 -19.34 41.82 -20.65
C VAL A 21 -18.73 41.11 -21.85
N GLY A 22 -17.80 40.21 -21.58
CA GLY A 22 -17.21 39.30 -22.55
C GLY A 22 -16.57 38.14 -21.81
N ILE A 23 -17.34 37.06 -21.61
CA ILE A 23 -16.87 35.84 -20.95
C ILE A 23 -16.00 35.07 -21.96
N ALA A 24 -14.79 35.56 -22.20
CA ALA A 24 -13.75 34.73 -22.80
C ALA A 24 -13.28 33.76 -21.72
N ARG A 25 -13.77 32.51 -21.78
CA ARG A 25 -13.18 31.39 -21.05
C ARG A 25 -11.78 31.17 -21.60
N PHE A 26 -10.79 31.88 -21.06
CA PHE A 26 -9.42 31.41 -21.14
C PHE A 26 -9.37 30.15 -20.29
N GLY A 27 -9.38 29.00 -20.94
CA GLY A 27 -9.00 27.75 -20.30
C GLY A 27 -7.59 27.96 -19.77
N SER A 28 -7.46 28.00 -18.45
CA SER A 28 -6.18 27.82 -17.80
C SER A 28 -5.67 26.47 -18.25
N VAL A 29 -4.75 26.43 -19.22
CA VAL A 29 -3.81 25.32 -19.29
C VAL A 29 -3.07 25.39 -17.97
N ALA A 30 -3.45 24.53 -17.03
CA ALA A 30 -2.62 24.31 -15.85
C ALA A 30 -1.25 23.94 -16.40
N ALA A 31 -0.24 24.76 -16.12
CA ALA A 31 1.13 24.35 -16.34
C ALA A 31 1.32 23.11 -15.46
N THR A 32 1.34 21.94 -16.08
CA THR A 32 1.63 20.69 -15.39
C THR A 32 2.96 20.87 -14.67
N ALA A 33 2.96 20.70 -13.35
CA ALA A 33 4.21 20.66 -12.60
C ALA A 33 4.91 19.35 -12.97
N THR A 34 5.88 19.42 -13.88
CA THR A 34 6.70 18.25 -14.22
C THR A 34 7.49 17.82 -12.99
N ARG A 35 7.34 16.55 -12.60
CA ARG A 35 8.23 15.93 -11.61
C ARG A 35 9.39 15.32 -12.36
N THR A 36 10.59 15.53 -11.87
CA THR A 36 11.82 15.01 -12.46
C THR A 36 12.35 13.85 -11.64
N ALA A 37 12.89 12.86 -12.30
CA ALA A 37 13.61 11.74 -11.69
C ALA A 37 14.81 11.35 -12.54
N ASP A 38 15.65 10.44 -12.05
CA ASP A 38 16.77 9.88 -12.82
C ASP A 38 16.39 8.53 -13.41
N ILE A 39 15.55 7.79 -12.69
CA ILE A 39 15.09 6.45 -13.02
C ILE A 39 13.56 6.44 -12.98
N TYR A 40 12.92 5.83 -13.97
CA TYR A 40 11.48 5.61 -13.98
C TYR A 40 11.11 4.16 -14.27
N LEU A 41 10.36 3.56 -13.35
CA LEU A 41 9.92 2.16 -13.39
C LEU A 41 8.38 2.05 -13.39
N GLY A 42 7.86 0.96 -13.95
CA GLY A 42 6.51 0.47 -13.71
C GLY A 42 6.56 -0.71 -12.74
N GLY A 43 5.87 -0.60 -11.61
CA GLY A 43 5.74 -1.67 -10.61
C GLY A 43 4.50 -2.51 -10.88
N ALA A 44 4.73 -3.78 -11.22
CA ALA A 44 3.71 -4.82 -11.29
C ALA A 44 4.23 -6.09 -10.61
N THR A 45 3.33 -6.88 -10.05
CA THR A 45 3.61 -8.20 -9.45
C THR A 45 4.47 -9.13 -10.30
N GLY A 46 4.52 -8.93 -11.63
CA GLY A 46 5.39 -9.68 -12.53
C GLY A 46 6.86 -9.23 -12.56
N ALA A 47 7.14 -7.92 -12.42
CA ALA A 47 8.47 -7.33 -12.48
C ALA A 47 8.45 -5.82 -12.17
N TRP A 48 9.63 -5.27 -11.90
CA TRP A 48 9.91 -3.85 -12.17
C TRP A 48 10.20 -3.65 -13.65
N ALA A 49 9.26 -3.10 -14.41
CA ALA A 49 9.47 -2.79 -15.82
C ALA A 49 10.20 -1.45 -15.96
N GLY A 50 11.39 -1.46 -16.56
CA GLY A 50 12.13 -0.24 -16.87
C GLY A 50 11.41 0.61 -17.93
N ARG A 51 11.28 1.91 -17.66
CA ARG A 51 10.65 2.87 -18.60
C ARG A 51 11.63 3.90 -19.11
N GLN A 52 12.38 4.52 -18.21
CA GLN A 52 13.41 5.50 -18.54
C GLN A 52 14.55 5.48 -17.51
N PRO A 53 15.80 5.77 -17.89
CA PRO A 53 16.25 6.20 -19.22
C PRO A 53 16.21 5.08 -20.27
N ALA A 54 16.55 5.41 -21.52
CA ALA A 54 16.58 4.44 -22.62
C ALA A 54 17.47 3.21 -22.34
N ALA A 55 18.47 3.35 -21.46
CA ALA A 55 19.36 2.25 -21.05
C ALA A 55 18.62 1.12 -20.32
N ILE A 56 17.50 1.42 -19.63
CA ILE A 56 16.73 0.42 -18.88
C ILE A 56 15.35 0.13 -19.50
N ALA A 57 14.97 0.89 -20.54
CA ALA A 57 13.63 0.84 -21.10
C ALA A 57 13.28 -0.56 -21.62
N ASP A 58 12.02 -0.97 -21.42
CA ASP A 58 11.45 -2.23 -21.90
C ASP A 58 12.17 -3.50 -21.40
N THR A 59 12.91 -3.38 -20.29
CA THR A 59 13.58 -4.49 -19.62
C THR A 59 12.89 -4.76 -18.29
N ASP A 60 12.57 -6.03 -18.03
CA ASP A 60 12.07 -6.46 -16.72
C ASP A 60 13.25 -6.60 -15.76
N ASN A 61 13.11 -6.02 -14.57
CA ASN A 61 14.12 -6.00 -13.51
C ASN A 61 15.52 -5.55 -14.01
N PRO A 62 15.63 -4.37 -14.64
CA PRO A 62 16.87 -3.91 -15.24
C PRO A 62 17.97 -3.72 -14.19
N THR A 63 19.23 -3.95 -14.55
CA THR A 63 20.36 -3.51 -13.72
C THR A 63 20.35 -1.98 -13.61
N LEU A 64 20.44 -1.47 -12.38
CA LEU A 64 20.62 -0.05 -12.11
C LEU A 64 22.12 0.22 -11.93
N THR A 65 22.77 0.70 -12.98
CA THR A 65 24.19 1.10 -12.94
C THR A 65 24.31 2.54 -12.42
N LEU A 66 24.93 2.73 -11.26
CA LEU A 66 24.96 3.99 -10.50
C LEU A 66 26.40 4.41 -10.18
N GLU A 67 26.67 5.71 -10.15
CA GLU A 67 27.95 6.24 -9.69
C GLU A 67 28.02 6.21 -8.16
N GLU A 68 29.14 5.75 -7.62
CA GLU A 68 29.43 5.82 -6.18
C GLU A 68 29.32 7.27 -5.67
N GLY A 69 28.50 7.48 -4.64
CA GLY A 69 28.24 8.80 -4.07
C GLY A 69 27.25 9.66 -4.87
N GLY A 70 26.71 9.17 -5.99
CA GLY A 70 25.68 9.87 -6.75
C GLY A 70 24.36 9.97 -6.00
N GLU A 71 23.69 11.12 -6.09
CA GLU A 71 22.33 11.32 -5.58
C GLU A 71 21.31 10.96 -6.68
N TYR A 72 20.47 9.97 -6.40
CA TYR A 72 19.51 9.41 -7.35
C TYR A 72 18.08 9.54 -6.86
N VAL A 73 17.17 9.74 -7.81
CA VAL A 73 15.73 9.69 -7.59
C VAL A 73 15.12 8.59 -8.47
N ILE A 74 14.58 7.54 -7.84
CA ILE A 74 13.71 6.57 -8.50
C ILE A 74 12.28 7.06 -8.44
N ALA A 75 11.67 7.30 -9.60
CA ALA A 75 10.24 7.32 -9.76
C ALA A 75 9.75 5.91 -10.09
N TRP A 76 8.68 5.46 -9.45
CA TRP A 76 8.02 4.21 -9.85
C TRP A 76 6.50 4.36 -9.78
N GLU A 77 5.81 3.92 -10.82
CA GLU A 77 4.34 3.92 -10.91
C GLU A 77 3.77 2.53 -10.58
N ASN A 78 2.81 2.45 -9.68
CA ASN A 78 2.02 1.24 -9.47
C ASN A 78 1.07 1.02 -10.66
N VAL A 79 1.25 -0.03 -11.46
CA VAL A 79 0.41 -0.24 -12.66
C VAL A 79 -0.70 -1.28 -12.47
N ASP A 80 -0.70 -2.03 -11.37
CA ASP A 80 -1.55 -3.21 -11.19
C ASP A 80 -2.41 -3.22 -9.91
N ALA A 81 -2.33 -2.16 -9.08
CA ALA A 81 -3.05 -2.01 -7.82
C ALA A 81 -2.64 -2.98 -6.68
N ALA A 82 -1.60 -3.78 -6.87
CA ALA A 82 -1.00 -4.53 -5.76
C ALA A 82 -0.14 -3.59 -4.90
N PRO A 83 0.04 -3.86 -3.58
CA PRO A 83 0.96 -3.08 -2.77
C PRO A 83 2.40 -3.24 -3.27
N HIS A 84 3.12 -2.14 -3.48
CA HIS A 84 4.54 -2.19 -3.84
C HIS A 84 5.34 -1.16 -3.05
N ASN A 85 6.62 -1.43 -2.84
CA ASN A 85 7.62 -0.49 -2.34
C ASN A 85 8.98 -0.82 -2.94
N VAL A 86 9.89 0.13 -2.89
CA VAL A 86 11.30 -0.08 -3.28
C VAL A 86 12.12 -0.23 -2.00
N VAL A 87 12.88 -1.32 -1.96
CA VAL A 87 13.99 -1.52 -1.02
C VAL A 87 15.27 -1.64 -1.81
N ILE A 88 16.37 -1.10 -1.27
CA ILE A 88 17.72 -1.37 -1.75
C ILE A 88 18.48 -2.00 -0.59
N GLU A 89 19.07 -3.17 -0.81
CA GLU A 89 19.82 -3.93 0.18
C GLU A 89 21.28 -4.15 -0.24
N ASN A 90 22.09 -4.57 0.73
CA ASN A 90 23.44 -5.04 0.53
C ASN A 90 23.52 -6.58 0.46
N ASP A 91 24.70 -7.12 0.18
CA ASP A 91 24.95 -8.57 0.15
C ASP A 91 24.78 -9.29 1.50
N ALA A 92 24.71 -8.53 2.61
CA ALA A 92 24.40 -9.08 3.93
C ALA A 92 22.89 -9.21 4.19
N GLY A 93 22.04 -8.66 3.29
CA GLY A 93 20.59 -8.59 3.44
C GLY A 93 20.11 -7.45 4.35
N ASP A 94 20.96 -6.45 4.62
CA ASP A 94 20.55 -5.25 5.34
C ASP A 94 19.88 -4.27 4.37
N ASN A 95 18.69 -3.79 4.72
CA ASN A 95 18.00 -2.74 3.96
C ASN A 95 18.72 -1.40 4.18
N LEU A 96 19.32 -0.86 3.12
CA LEU A 96 19.98 0.45 3.11
C LEU A 96 18.99 1.58 2.81
N VAL A 97 18.01 1.30 1.94
CA VAL A 97 16.91 2.20 1.57
C VAL A 97 15.60 1.44 1.65
N GLU A 98 14.56 2.04 2.22
CA GLU A 98 13.23 1.44 2.27
C GLU A 98 12.14 2.50 2.12
N SER A 99 11.29 2.35 1.10
CA SER A 99 10.15 3.23 0.88
C SER A 99 8.85 2.68 1.51
N PRO A 100 7.87 3.53 1.84
CA PRO A 100 6.53 3.09 2.24
C PRO A 100 5.81 2.32 1.13
N LEU A 101 4.97 1.34 1.52
CA LEU A 101 4.09 0.63 0.61
C LEU A 101 3.01 1.54 -0.01
N VAL A 102 2.78 1.37 -1.31
CA VAL A 102 1.76 2.07 -2.08
C VAL A 102 0.92 1.06 -2.86
N SER A 103 -0.39 1.06 -2.64
CA SER A 103 -1.35 0.16 -3.34
C SER A 103 -2.24 0.86 -4.36
N GLU A 104 -2.20 2.18 -4.44
CA GLU A 104 -3.05 2.92 -5.37
C GLU A 104 -2.50 2.80 -6.79
N LYS A 105 -3.27 2.20 -7.69
CA LYS A 105 -2.92 2.13 -9.12
C LYS A 105 -2.81 3.53 -9.73
N GLY A 106 -1.77 3.75 -10.51
CA GLY A 106 -1.40 5.03 -11.10
C GLY A 106 -0.61 5.93 -10.14
N ARG A 107 -0.50 5.57 -8.86
CA ARG A 107 0.35 6.33 -7.93
C ARG A 107 1.81 6.11 -8.27
N ILE A 108 2.51 7.21 -8.46
CA ILE A 108 3.96 7.32 -8.55
C ILE A 108 4.53 7.76 -7.20
N GLN A 109 5.49 7.01 -6.68
CA GLN A 109 6.30 7.39 -5.53
C GLN A 109 7.70 7.77 -6.01
N LEU A 110 8.30 8.78 -5.38
CA LEU A 110 9.69 9.16 -5.58
C LEU A 110 10.49 8.63 -4.39
N VAL A 111 11.63 8.00 -4.67
CA VAL A 111 12.56 7.45 -3.67
C VAL A 111 13.92 8.07 -3.93
N GLU A 112 14.36 8.91 -3.00
CA GLU A 112 15.65 9.62 -3.06
C GLU A 112 16.67 8.86 -2.22
N PHE A 113 17.88 8.67 -2.76
CA PHE A 113 18.97 8.01 -2.05
C PHE A 113 20.33 8.41 -2.61
N THR A 114 21.38 8.18 -1.81
CA THR A 114 22.77 8.28 -2.26
C THR A 114 23.29 6.88 -2.53
N ALA A 115 23.83 6.64 -3.73
CA ALA A 115 24.42 5.36 -4.08
C ALA A 115 25.70 5.11 -3.27
N THR A 116 25.82 3.93 -2.68
CA THR A 116 27.01 3.47 -1.96
C THR A 116 27.50 2.16 -2.56
N ASP A 117 28.79 1.86 -2.41
CA ASP A 117 29.42 0.61 -2.85
C ASP A 117 28.82 -0.66 -2.21
N GLU A 118 28.11 -0.51 -1.09
CA GLU A 118 27.39 -1.58 -0.41
C GLU A 118 26.09 -2.01 -1.11
N MET A 119 25.52 -1.19 -2.01
CA MET A 119 24.23 -1.49 -2.65
C MET A 119 24.39 -2.55 -3.75
N THR A 120 23.61 -3.63 -3.66
CA THR A 120 23.72 -4.74 -4.62
C THR A 120 22.40 -5.20 -5.23
N THR A 121 21.29 -5.04 -4.51
CA THR A 121 19.97 -5.49 -4.98
C THR A 121 18.90 -4.46 -4.67
N TYR A 122 17.96 -4.26 -5.60
CA TYR A 122 16.73 -3.53 -5.33
C TYR A 122 15.52 -4.45 -5.54
N TYR A 123 14.54 -4.38 -4.64
CA TYR A 123 13.40 -5.30 -4.68
C TYR A 123 12.11 -4.74 -4.07
N CYS A 124 11.01 -5.47 -4.25
CA CYS A 124 9.75 -5.24 -3.54
C CYS A 124 9.55 -6.27 -2.42
N GLN A 125 9.32 -5.81 -1.18
CA GLN A 125 9.23 -6.70 -0.02
C GLN A 125 8.08 -7.71 -0.08
N VAL A 126 6.95 -7.33 -0.69
CA VAL A 126 5.78 -8.21 -0.76
C VAL A 126 5.81 -9.12 -2.00
N HIS A 127 6.72 -8.88 -2.93
CA HIS A 127 6.92 -9.64 -4.17
C HIS A 127 8.41 -9.94 -4.46
N PRO A 128 9.17 -10.50 -3.50
CA PRO A 128 10.63 -10.63 -3.61
C PRO A 128 11.07 -11.60 -4.72
N GLY A 129 10.22 -12.54 -5.14
CA GLY A 129 10.60 -13.53 -6.15
C GLY A 129 10.44 -13.08 -7.61
N SER A 130 9.82 -11.92 -7.85
CA SER A 130 9.50 -11.44 -9.20
C SER A 130 9.88 -9.99 -9.43
N MET A 131 9.88 -9.16 -8.39
CA MET A 131 10.19 -7.74 -8.46
C MET A 131 11.53 -7.47 -7.79
N GLU A 132 12.60 -7.97 -8.38
CA GLU A 132 13.97 -7.89 -7.88
C GLU A 132 14.93 -7.69 -9.06
N GLY A 133 15.82 -6.70 -8.97
CA GLY A 133 16.89 -6.48 -9.93
C GLY A 133 18.21 -6.08 -9.24
N SER A 134 19.30 -6.11 -9.99
CA SER A 134 20.65 -5.81 -9.46
C SER A 134 20.95 -4.31 -9.47
N VAL A 135 21.71 -3.85 -8.48
CA VAL A 135 22.40 -2.55 -8.48
C VAL A 135 23.88 -2.79 -8.77
N GLU A 136 24.43 -2.03 -9.72
CA GLU A 136 25.86 -2.07 -10.05
C GLU A 136 26.47 -0.70 -9.78
N ILE A 137 27.50 -0.66 -8.94
CA ILE A 137 28.18 0.59 -8.57
C ILE A 137 29.44 0.75 -9.41
N VAL A 138 29.52 1.87 -10.12
CA VAL A 138 30.68 2.26 -10.93
C VAL A 138 31.38 3.48 -10.31
N PRO A 139 32.67 3.72 -10.65
CA PRO A 139 33.38 4.91 -10.18
C PRO A 139 32.65 6.21 -10.57
N PRO A 140 32.86 7.31 -9.82
CA PRO A 140 32.34 8.62 -10.22
C PRO A 140 32.79 9.03 -11.64
N ASP A 141 31.96 9.81 -12.33
CA ASP A 141 32.16 10.28 -13.71
C ASP A 141 32.15 9.17 -14.79
N SER A 142 31.65 7.98 -14.46
CA SER A 142 31.55 6.87 -15.42
C SER A 142 30.40 7.10 -16.39
N SER A 143 30.70 7.12 -17.70
CA SER A 143 29.67 7.28 -18.73
C SER A 143 28.71 6.09 -18.88
N GLU A 144 28.98 5.00 -18.17
CA GLU A 144 28.14 3.80 -18.12
C GLU A 144 26.99 3.96 -17.11
N ALA A 145 27.10 4.88 -16.15
CA ALA A 145 26.09 5.10 -15.14
C ALA A 145 24.84 5.78 -15.69
N ILE A 146 23.72 5.53 -15.03
CA ILE A 146 22.51 6.31 -15.22
C ILE A 146 22.81 7.78 -14.85
N PRO A 147 22.49 8.74 -15.75
CA PRO A 147 22.77 10.14 -15.49
C PRO A 147 21.85 10.69 -14.41
N THR A 148 22.43 11.39 -13.45
CA THR A 148 21.71 12.13 -12.41
C THR A 148 21.22 13.50 -12.91
N GLY A 149 20.39 14.18 -12.11
CA GLY A 149 19.96 15.56 -12.36
C GLY A 149 18.53 15.71 -12.88
N GLY A 150 17.70 14.66 -12.79
CA GLY A 150 16.28 14.76 -13.06
C GLY A 150 15.92 14.77 -14.54
N ASN A 151 16.64 13.99 -15.37
CA ASN A 151 16.47 14.01 -16.82
C ASN A 151 15.23 13.25 -17.33
N VAL A 152 14.51 12.57 -16.43
CA VAL A 152 13.28 11.83 -16.74
C VAL A 152 12.07 12.67 -16.36
N ASP A 153 11.24 12.99 -17.36
CA ASP A 153 9.94 13.60 -17.16
C ASP A 153 8.94 12.55 -16.66
N VAL A 154 8.54 12.69 -15.40
CA VAL A 154 7.58 11.78 -14.77
C VAL A 154 6.16 12.37 -14.95
N PRO A 155 5.18 11.58 -15.45
CA PRO A 155 3.83 12.08 -15.63
C PRO A 155 3.26 12.59 -14.30
N ASP A 156 2.65 13.78 -14.34
CA ASP A 156 2.00 14.31 -13.17
C ASP A 156 0.73 13.51 -12.86
N GLN A 157 0.61 13.09 -11.61
CA GLN A 157 -0.55 12.37 -11.10
C GLN A 157 -1.78 13.24 -10.85
N SER A 158 -1.76 14.50 -11.28
CA SER A 158 -2.89 15.41 -11.12
C SER A 158 -4.11 15.03 -11.98
N THR A 159 -4.26 13.80 -12.44
CA THR A 159 -5.62 13.28 -12.66
C THR A 159 -6.23 13.07 -11.29
N PRO A 160 -7.13 13.95 -10.79
CA PRO A 160 -7.90 13.59 -9.62
C PRO A 160 -8.63 12.29 -9.95
N THR A 161 -8.29 11.21 -9.26
CA THR A 161 -9.15 10.04 -9.18
C THR A 161 -10.52 10.59 -8.80
N ALA A 162 -11.51 10.46 -9.68
CA ALA A 162 -12.84 11.01 -9.44
C ALA A 162 -13.26 10.55 -8.04
N THR A 163 -13.42 11.49 -7.11
CA THR A 163 -13.91 11.19 -5.76
C THR A 163 -15.15 10.31 -5.94
N PRO A 164 -15.20 9.08 -5.39
CA PRO A 164 -16.37 8.24 -5.54
C PRO A 164 -17.57 9.08 -5.10
N THR A 165 -18.54 9.24 -6.00
CA THR A 165 -19.77 9.97 -5.65
C THR A 165 -20.33 9.26 -4.42
N PRO A 166 -20.55 9.94 -3.29
CA PRO A 166 -21.08 9.29 -2.12
C PRO A 166 -22.41 8.64 -2.52
N THR A 167 -22.44 7.32 -2.55
CA THR A 167 -23.69 6.58 -2.73
C THR A 167 -24.60 7.02 -1.60
N ALA A 168 -25.77 7.56 -1.94
CA ALA A 168 -26.74 7.97 -0.94
C ALA A 168 -26.91 6.85 0.08
N SER A 169 -26.68 7.17 1.36
CA SER A 169 -26.88 6.24 2.46
C SER A 169 -28.31 5.69 2.37
N PRO A 170 -28.52 4.36 2.43
CA PRO A 170 -29.86 3.80 2.37
C PRO A 170 -30.71 4.43 3.49
N THR A 171 -31.92 4.86 3.14
CA THR A 171 -32.88 5.39 4.12
C THR A 171 -33.09 4.36 5.22
N PRO A 172 -32.89 4.69 6.52
CA PRO A 172 -33.11 3.74 7.60
C PRO A 172 -34.54 3.20 7.50
N THR A 173 -34.67 1.89 7.33
CA THR A 173 -35.96 1.21 7.34
C THR A 173 -36.48 1.23 8.78
N ALA A 174 -37.71 1.71 8.98
CA ALA A 174 -38.31 1.78 10.31
C ALA A 174 -38.29 0.40 10.99
N THR A 175 -37.72 0.34 12.19
CA THR A 175 -37.73 -0.87 13.02
C THR A 175 -39.19 -1.23 13.35
N PRO A 176 -39.65 -2.47 13.08
CA PRO A 176 -41.01 -2.86 13.40
C PRO A 176 -41.25 -2.76 14.92
N THR A 177 -42.38 -2.18 15.32
CA THR A 177 -42.78 -2.06 16.72
C THR A 177 -42.99 -3.47 17.31
N PRO A 178 -42.39 -3.81 18.47
CA PRO A 178 -42.58 -5.12 19.07
C PRO A 178 -44.07 -5.32 19.41
N THR A 179 -44.64 -6.42 18.93
CA THR A 179 -46.00 -6.83 19.28
C THR A 179 -45.98 -7.38 20.70
N ALA A 180 -46.86 -6.88 21.58
CA ALA A 180 -46.94 -7.32 22.96
C ALA A 180 -47.20 -8.83 23.03
N ALA A 181 -46.32 -9.55 23.73
CA ALA A 181 -46.44 -10.97 23.97
C ALA A 181 -47.68 -11.25 24.85
N SER A 182 -48.53 -12.18 24.41
CA SER A 182 -49.71 -12.63 25.15
C SER A 182 -49.31 -13.26 26.48
N THR A 183 -49.95 -12.81 27.56
CA THR A 183 -49.76 -13.28 28.94
C THR A 183 -50.03 -14.79 29.06
N PRO A 184 -49.10 -15.60 29.60
CA PRO A 184 -49.33 -17.02 29.77
C PRO A 184 -50.44 -17.27 30.80
N THR A 185 -51.38 -18.15 30.45
CA THR A 185 -52.44 -18.63 31.36
C THR A 185 -51.83 -19.61 32.37
N ALA A 186 -52.15 -19.43 33.65
CA ALA A 186 -51.64 -20.28 34.72
C ALA A 186 -52.11 -21.74 34.57
N THR A 187 -51.15 -22.67 34.67
CA THR A 187 -51.37 -24.12 34.65
C THR A 187 -52.04 -24.58 35.95
N PRO A 188 -53.09 -25.41 35.92
CA PRO A 188 -53.72 -25.91 37.14
C PRO A 188 -52.84 -26.92 37.89
N THR A 189 -52.91 -26.85 39.23
CA THR A 189 -52.19 -27.69 40.19
C THR A 189 -52.59 -29.18 40.08
N PRO A 190 -51.64 -30.14 39.99
CA PRO A 190 -51.96 -31.56 39.99
C PRO A 190 -52.41 -32.06 41.37
N THR A 191 -53.46 -32.88 41.38
CA THR A 191 -53.99 -33.63 42.53
C THR A 191 -53.12 -34.86 42.82
N PRO A 192 -52.84 -35.21 44.09
CA PRO A 192 -52.01 -36.38 44.40
C PRO A 192 -52.84 -37.67 44.34
N ALA A 193 -52.26 -38.75 43.78
CA ALA A 193 -52.83 -40.09 43.85
C ALA A 193 -51.82 -41.09 44.42
N SER A 194 -52.36 -41.91 45.32
CA SER A 194 -51.72 -42.88 46.21
C SER A 194 -51.42 -44.21 45.53
N GLY A 195 -50.30 -44.83 45.93
CA GLY A 195 -50.17 -46.25 46.29
C GLY A 195 -50.51 -47.36 45.29
N GLY A 196 -49.54 -48.25 45.05
CA GLY A 196 -49.77 -49.61 44.57
C GLY A 196 -48.53 -50.22 43.90
N GLY A 197 -47.89 -51.18 44.57
CA GLY A 197 -46.80 -51.99 44.01
C GLY A 197 -47.27 -53.22 43.24
N ALA A 198 -46.37 -53.80 42.43
CA ALA A 198 -46.27 -55.21 41.98
C ALA A 198 -45.22 -55.26 40.84
N THR A 199 -44.02 -55.79 41.09
CA THR A 199 -43.48 -57.10 40.64
C THR A 199 -43.17 -57.26 39.14
N GLU A 200 -41.86 -57.37 38.85
CA GLU A 200 -41.16 -58.43 38.08
C GLU A 200 -41.80 -59.08 36.83
N GLU A 201 -41.13 -59.02 35.67
CA GLU A 201 -40.36 -60.12 35.03
C GLU A 201 -40.08 -59.91 33.52
N THR A 202 -38.90 -60.38 33.11
CA THR A 202 -38.53 -60.98 31.82
C THR A 202 -38.13 -60.15 30.57
N SER A 203 -36.82 -60.25 30.30
CA SER A 203 -36.15 -60.81 29.11
C SER A 203 -36.48 -60.27 27.71
N GLY A 204 -35.46 -59.71 27.05
CA GLY A 204 -35.52 -59.33 25.64
C GLY A 204 -34.19 -58.86 25.07
N SER A 205 -33.36 -59.83 24.68
CA SER A 205 -32.10 -59.73 23.94
C SER A 205 -32.13 -58.77 22.74
N GLY A 206 -31.08 -57.96 22.56
CA GLY A 206 -30.88 -57.17 21.34
C GLY A 206 -29.54 -56.42 21.34
N ALA A 207 -28.56 -56.98 20.62
CA ALA A 207 -27.22 -56.45 20.45
C ALA A 207 -27.16 -55.13 19.67
N GLY A 208 -26.22 -54.26 20.02
CA GLY A 208 -25.93 -53.03 19.27
C GLY A 208 -24.75 -52.26 19.84
N PHE A 209 -23.54 -52.76 19.64
CA PHE A 209 -22.29 -52.08 19.97
C PHE A 209 -21.97 -51.03 18.89
N GLY A 210 -21.93 -49.75 19.27
CA GLY A 210 -21.43 -48.65 18.47
C GLY A 210 -20.27 -47.98 19.18
N VAL A 211 -19.05 -48.27 18.71
CA VAL A 211 -17.77 -47.77 19.24
C VAL A 211 -17.56 -46.35 18.69
N VAL A 212 -17.36 -45.35 19.56
CA VAL A 212 -16.89 -44.01 19.16
C VAL A 212 -15.47 -43.83 19.69
N ALA A 213 -14.52 -43.69 18.77
CA ALA A 213 -13.10 -43.54 19.06
C ALA A 213 -12.67 -42.06 19.00
N ALA A 214 -11.93 -41.67 20.04
CA ALA A 214 -10.75 -40.80 20.08
C ALA A 214 -10.80 -39.35 19.55
N ALA A 215 -10.60 -38.40 20.48
CA ALA A 215 -9.84 -37.17 20.24
C ALA A 215 -8.81 -37.00 21.38
N ALA A 216 -7.52 -37.10 21.03
CA ALA A 216 -6.40 -36.84 21.93
C ALA A 216 -6.04 -35.35 21.88
N GLY A 217 -6.11 -34.66 23.01
CA GLY A 217 -5.63 -33.29 23.18
C GLY A 217 -4.18 -33.29 23.69
N LEU A 218 -3.32 -32.49 23.05
CA LEU A 218 -1.92 -32.32 23.41
C LEU A 218 -1.75 -30.90 23.99
N ALA A 219 -1.57 -30.81 25.31
CA ALA A 219 -1.24 -29.57 26.00
C ALA A 219 0.28 -29.47 26.16
N GLY A 220 0.91 -28.55 25.41
CA GLY A 220 2.32 -28.19 25.57
C GLY A 220 2.47 -27.03 26.54
N ALA A 221 3.15 -27.28 27.67
CA ALA A 221 3.55 -26.28 28.65
C ALA A 221 4.75 -25.47 28.15
N ILE A 222 4.72 -24.14 28.30
CA ILE A 222 5.86 -23.26 28.05
C ILE A 222 6.34 -22.76 29.42
N ALA A 223 7.54 -23.18 29.82
CA ALA A 223 8.26 -22.65 30.98
C ALA A 223 9.77 -22.61 30.67
N GLY A 224 10.42 -21.51 31.08
CA GLY A 224 11.89 -21.37 31.12
C GLY A 224 12.41 -20.23 30.22
N LEU A 225 12.41 -18.98 30.65
CA LEU A 225 13.32 -18.32 31.62
C LEU A 225 14.65 -17.83 31.01
N ALA A 226 14.68 -16.52 30.79
CA ALA A 226 15.73 -15.53 31.07
C ALA A 226 17.22 -15.86 30.83
N ARG A 227 17.89 -14.97 30.10
CA ARG A 227 19.25 -14.53 30.45
C ARG A 227 19.38 -13.00 30.49
N ARG A 228 19.61 -12.55 31.72
CA ARG A 228 20.26 -11.34 32.24
C ARG A 228 21.01 -10.45 31.22
N ARG A 229 20.79 -9.14 31.33
CA ARG A 229 21.80 -8.12 31.01
C ARG A 229 22.38 -7.60 32.32
N SER A 230 23.70 -7.55 32.38
CA SER A 230 24.47 -6.84 33.40
C SER A 230 25.35 -5.85 32.63
N GLU A 231 25.23 -4.59 33.04
CA GLU A 231 26.08 -3.42 32.77
C GLU A 231 26.04 -2.82 31.36
#